data_AF-A0A0F9B322-F1
#
_entry.id   AF-A0A0F9B322-F1
#
_cell.length_a   1.000
_cell.length_b   1.000
_cell.length_c   1.000
_cell.angle_alpha   90.00
_cell.angle_beta   90.00
_cell.angle_gamma   90.00
#
_symmetry.space_group_name_H-M   'P 1'
#
loop_
_entity.id
_entity.type
_entity.pdbx_description
1 polymer ?
#
loop_
_entity_poly.entity_id
_entity_poly.type
_entity_poly.pdbx_seq_one_letter_code
_entity_poly.pdbx_strand_id
1 'polypeptide(L)' 'HSTMARWVKEADRVVMIDGCFLICLGRILKNFIDEERIIHIDVLPLHQKFGDVFLYTDVPEAERKEVAQQVAGKVLAELK' A
#
# COMPACT_ATOMS: atom_id res chain seq x y z
N HIS A 1 -24.94 -4.24 -3.40
CA HIS A 1 -23.98 -5.28 -2.94
C HIS A 1 -22.71 -5.20 -3.78
N SER A 2 -21.55 -4.94 -3.17
CA SER A 2 -20.26 -4.92 -3.87
C SER A 2 -19.51 -6.24 -3.61
N THR A 3 -19.12 -6.92 -4.68
CA THR A 3 -18.34 -8.17 -4.61
C THR A 3 -16.98 -7.93 -3.96
N MET A 4 -16.34 -6.78 -4.23
CA MET A 4 -15.09 -6.39 -3.56
C MET A 4 -15.28 -6.21 -2.05
N ALA A 5 -16.36 -5.52 -1.65
CA ALA A 5 -16.63 -5.29 -0.23
C ALA A 5 -16.83 -6.61 0.52
N ARG A 6 -17.49 -7.59 -0.09
CA ARG A 6 -17.65 -8.93 0.48
C ARG A 6 -16.31 -9.65 0.57
N TRP A 7 -15.54 -9.66 -0.51
CA TRP A 7 -14.22 -10.32 -0.56
C TRP A 7 -13.27 -9.80 0.52
N VAL A 8 -13.22 -8.48 0.73
CA VAL A 8 -12.40 -7.86 1.79
C VAL A 8 -12.88 -8.24 3.19
N LYS A 9 -14.20 -8.29 3.43
CA LYS A 9 -14.78 -8.62 4.74
C LYS A 9 -14.57 -10.08 5.15
N GLU A 10 -14.63 -10.98 4.17
CA GLU A 10 -14.49 -12.43 4.34
C GLU A 10 -13.03 -12.89 4.36
N ALA A 11 -12.06 -12.01 4.08
CA ALA A 11 -10.66 -12.35 4.15
C ALA A 11 -10.19 -12.52 5.61
N ASP A 12 -9.35 -13.54 5.84
CA ASP A 12 -8.73 -13.80 7.14
C ASP A 12 -7.75 -12.69 7.55
N ARG A 13 -7.00 -12.18 6.57
CA ARG A 13 -6.13 -11.01 6.70
C ARG A 13 -6.19 -10.15 5.45
N VAL A 14 -5.98 -8.85 5.64
CA VAL A 14 -5.93 -7.87 4.56
C VAL A 14 -4.63 -7.08 4.67
N VAL A 15 -3.86 -7.07 3.59
CA VAL A 15 -2.63 -6.27 3.48
C VAL A 15 -2.98 -4.98 2.75
N MET A 16 -2.87 -3.86 3.45
CA MET A 16 -3.08 -2.53 2.90
C MET A 16 -1.71 -1.88 2.68
N ILE A 17 -1.33 -1.72 1.42
CA ILE A 17 -0.14 -0.97 1.03
C ILE A 17 -0.60 0.44 0.70
N ASP A 18 -0.34 1.40 1.61
CA ASP A 18 -0.78 2.79 1.45
C ASP A 18 0.43 3.71 1.33
N GLY A 19 0.42 4.57 0.32
CA GLY A 19 1.43 5.61 0.10
C GLY A 19 0.86 7.03 0.18
N CYS A 20 -0.41 7.14 0.59
CA CYS A 20 -1.11 8.41 0.68
C CYS A 20 -0.81 9.09 2.01
N PHE A 21 -0.38 10.36 1.96
CA PHE A 21 -0.15 11.20 3.15
C PHE A 21 -1.31 11.20 4.14
N LEU A 22 -2.55 11.17 3.64
CA LEU A 22 -3.75 11.18 4.47
C LEU A 22 -4.21 9.79 4.90
N ILE A 23 -3.64 8.72 4.34
CA ILE A 23 -3.98 7.33 4.64
C ILE A 23 -5.50 7.09 4.46
N CYS A 24 -6.07 7.67 3.41
CA CYS A 24 -7.53 7.73 3.25
C CYS A 24 -8.13 6.32 3.16
N LEU A 25 -7.49 5.44 2.40
CA LEU A 25 -7.96 4.08 2.20
C LEU A 25 -7.74 3.22 3.46
N GLY A 26 -6.62 3.38 4.17
CA GLY A 26 -6.42 2.74 5.47
C GLY A 26 -7.49 3.14 6.50
N ARG A 27 -7.86 4.43 6.57
CA ARG A 27 -8.95 4.91 7.46
C ARG A 27 -10.30 4.31 7.11
N ILE A 28 -10.62 4.19 5.83
CA ILE A 28 -11.87 3.56 5.38
C ILE A 28 -11.86 2.06 5.76
N LEU A 29 -10.75 1.38 5.52
CA LEU A 29 -10.62 -0.06 5.75
C LEU A 29 -10.79 -0.43 7.23
N LYS A 30 -10.23 0.36 8.16
CA LYS A 30 -10.42 0.17 9.62
C LYS A 30 -11.87 0.24 10.07
N ASN A 31 -12.75 0.93 9.33
CA ASN A 31 -14.18 0.99 9.62
C ASN A 31 -14.97 -0.14 8.94
N PHE A 32 -14.30 -0.99 8.15
CA PHE A 32 -14.92 -1.99 7.29
C PHE A 32 -14.60 -3.43 7.70
N ILE A 33 -13.43 -3.64 8.30
CA ILE A 33 -12.92 -4.91 8.84
C ILE A 33 -12.19 -4.66 10.16
N ASP A 34 -12.08 -5.68 11.01
CA ASP A 34 -11.43 -5.57 12.31
C ASP A 34 -9.95 -5.20 12.14
N GLU A 35 -9.48 -4.23 12.93
CA GLU A 35 -8.13 -3.67 12.80
C GLU A 35 -7.02 -4.72 12.97
N GLU A 36 -7.26 -5.73 13.81
CA GLU A 36 -6.36 -6.87 14.05
C GLU A 36 -6.11 -7.73 12.80
N ARG A 37 -7.04 -7.69 11.83
CA ARG A 37 -6.92 -8.40 10.55
C ARG A 37 -6.18 -7.59 9.48
N ILE A 38 -5.84 -6.33 9.78
CA ILE A 38 -5.21 -5.41 8.83
C ILE A 38 -3.70 -5.35 9.10
N ILE A 39 -2.91 -5.70 8.09
CA ILE A 39 -1.49 -5.36 8.03
C ILE A 39 -1.38 -4.10 7.19
N HIS A 40 -1.11 -2.97 7.85
CA HIS A 40 -1.04 -1.68 7.18
C HIS A 40 0.42 -1.25 7.00
N ILE A 41 0.83 -1.10 5.75
CA ILE A 41 2.21 -0.83 5.34
C ILE A 41 2.26 0.55 4.72
N ASP A 42 2.90 1.49 5.40
CA ASP A 42 3.11 2.85 4.90
C ASP A 42 4.33 2.88 3.96
N VAL A 43 4.07 3.05 2.66
CA VAL A 43 5.09 3.16 1.63
C VAL A 43 5.42 4.60 1.26
N LEU A 44 4.74 5.60 1.84
CA LEU A 44 5.02 7.01 1.57
C LEU A 44 6.50 7.35 1.79
N PRO A 45 7.17 6.95 2.89
CA PRO A 45 8.59 7.24 3.09
C PRO A 45 9.51 6.64 2.01
N LEU A 46 9.04 5.63 1.27
CA LEU A 46 9.83 4.92 0.27
C LEU A 46 9.81 5.60 -1.09
N HIS A 47 8.70 6.25 -1.44
CA HIS A 47 8.51 6.89 -2.74
C HIS A 47 8.27 8.40 -2.65
N GLN A 48 8.24 9.00 -1.46
CA GLN A 48 8.03 10.44 -1.25
C GLN A 48 9.01 11.30 -2.06
N LYS A 49 10.23 10.82 -2.32
CA LYS A 49 11.21 11.53 -3.17
C LYS A 49 10.72 11.82 -4.59
N PHE A 50 9.67 11.12 -5.05
CA PHE A 50 9.03 11.33 -6.35
C PHE A 50 7.73 12.14 -6.25
N GLY A 51 7.44 12.78 -5.12
CA GLY A 51 6.18 13.50 -4.89
C GLY A 51 5.92 14.65 -5.87
N ASP A 52 6.98 15.24 -6.42
CA ASP A 52 6.89 16.34 -7.40
C ASP A 52 6.90 15.83 -8.86
N VAL A 53 6.96 14.52 -9.07
CA VAL A 53 6.98 13.92 -10.41
C VAL A 53 5.55 13.64 -10.86
N PHE A 54 5.13 14.24 -11.98
CA PHE A 54 3.78 14.07 -12.51
C PHE A 54 3.60 12.75 -13.26
N LEU A 55 4.51 12.39 -14.18
CA LEU A 55 4.46 11.12 -14.90
C LEU A 55 5.50 10.16 -14.34
N TYR A 56 5.11 8.92 -14.05
CA TYR A 56 6.08 7.90 -13.62
C TYR A 56 7.22 7.69 -14.62
N THR A 57 7.00 7.99 -15.91
CA THR A 57 8.02 7.91 -16.96
C THR A 57 9.13 8.94 -16.83
N ASP A 58 8.91 10.02 -16.07
CA ASP A 58 9.92 11.05 -15.81
C ASP A 58 10.98 10.55 -14.81
N VAL A 59 10.73 9.42 -14.13
CA VAL A 59 11.73 8.67 -13.35
C VAL A 59 12.36 7.61 -14.24
N PRO A 60 13.69 7.50 -14.34
CA PRO A 60 14.35 6.44 -15.13
C PRO A 60 13.89 5.03 -14.74
N GLU A 61 13.73 4.14 -15.73
CA GLU A 61 13.19 2.79 -15.48
C GLU A 61 14.02 1.99 -14.48
N ALA A 62 15.35 2.12 -14.52
CA ALA A 62 16.25 1.47 -13.58
C ALA A 62 15.92 1.86 -12.14
N GLU A 63 15.71 3.16 -11.89
CA GLU A 63 15.35 3.67 -10.57
C GLU A 63 13.94 3.23 -10.15
N ARG A 64 12.96 3.20 -11.08
CA ARG A 64 11.63 2.66 -10.78
C ARG A 64 11.68 1.20 -10.33
N LYS A 65 12.47 0.38 -11.04
CA LYS A 65 12.65 -1.04 -10.72
C LYS A 65 13.33 -1.23 -9.37
N GLU A 66 14.35 -0.44 -9.08
CA GLU A 66 15.04 -0.47 -7.79
C GLU A 66 14.09 -0.14 -6.64
N VAL A 67 13.33 0.94 -6.74
CA VAL A 67 12.38 1.35 -5.69
C VAL A 67 11.27 0.31 -5.52
N ALA A 68 10.75 -0.25 -6.62
CA ALA A 68 9.77 -1.33 -6.55
C ALA A 68 10.31 -2.56 -5.80
N GLN A 69 11.58 -2.93 -6.01
CA GLN A 69 12.22 -4.02 -5.27
C GLN A 69 12.40 -3.68 -3.79
N GLN A 70 12.78 -2.45 -3.44
CA GLN A 70 12.90 -2.02 -2.05
C GLN A 70 11.55 -2.07 -1.31
N VAL A 71 10.49 -1.58 -1.96
CA VAL A 71 9.12 -1.64 -1.42
C VAL A 71 8.67 -3.09 -1.24
N ALA A 72 8.86 -3.94 -2.27
CA ALA A 72 8.51 -5.36 -2.19
C ALA A 72 9.27 -6.07 -1.07
N GLY A 73 10.56 -5.79 -0.89
CA GLY A 73 11.38 -6.37 0.17
C GLY A 73 10.87 -6.01 1.56
N LYS A 74 10.47 -4.75 1.79
CA LYS A 74 9.90 -4.30 3.06
C LYS A 74 8.53 -4.93 3.33
N VAL A 75 7.65 -4.94 2.33
CA VAL A 75 6.34 -5.59 2.43
C VAL A 75 6.50 -7.07 2.80
N LEU A 76 7.37 -7.80 2.10
CA LEU A 76 7.61 -9.22 2.38
C LEU A 76 8.22 -9.47 3.77
N ALA A 77 8.92 -8.51 4.35
CA ALA A 77 9.46 -8.64 5.71
C ALA A 77 8.36 -8.50 6.79
N GLU A 78 7.34 -7.68 6.53
CA GLU A 78 6.20 -7.48 7.45
C GLU A 78 5.15 -8.60 7.36
N LEU A 79 5.20 -9.42 6.30
CA LEU A 79 4.30 -10.56 6.10
C LEU A 79 4.83 -11.89 6.67
N LYS A 80 6.06 -11.92 7.19
CA LYS A 80 6.65 -13.09 7.86
C LYS A 80 6.26 -13.15 9.32
#